data_AF-A0A1G2XIB9-F1
#
_entry.id   AF-A0A1G2XIB9-F1
#
_cell.length_a   1.000
_cell.length_b   1.000
_cell.length_c   1.000
_cell.angle_alpha   90.00
_cell.angle_beta   90.00
_cell.angle_gamma   90.00
#
_symmetry.space_group_name_H-M   'P 1'
#
loop_
_entity.id
_entity.type
_entity.pdbx_description
1 polymer ?
#
loop_
_entity_poly.entity_id
_entity_poly.type
_entity_poly.pdbx_seq_one_letter_code
_entity_poly.pdbx_strand_id
1 'polypeptide(L)' 'MLKAGITATIGAVAEPYLHAFPLPSDFFTELLSDNCLVEAYYKTLPFNSWQIILIGDPLYKFKQKQ' A
#
# COMPACT_ATOMS: atom_id res chain seq x y z
N MET A 1 1.29 -15.56 4.28
CA MET A 1 1.83 -14.34 3.65
C MET A 1 3.02 -13.77 4.39
N LEU A 2 2.89 -13.21 5.62
CA LEU A 2 4.04 -12.67 6.37
C LEU A 2 5.16 -13.71 6.60
N LYS A 3 4.80 -14.91 7.04
CA LYS A 3 5.75 -16.04 7.17
C LYS A 3 6.40 -16.48 5.85
N ALA A 4 5.84 -16.09 4.70
CA ALA A 4 6.36 -16.38 3.38
C ALA A 4 7.33 -15.29 2.87
N GLY A 5 7.65 -14.29 3.69
CA GLY A 5 8.67 -13.28 3.37
C GLY A 5 8.20 -12.15 2.45
N ILE A 6 6.92 -11.79 2.49
CA ILE A 6 6.43 -10.62 1.74
C ILE A 6 7.00 -9.31 2.33
N THR A 7 7.29 -8.34 1.46
CA THR A 7 7.75 -7.00 1.89
C THR A 7 6.62 -6.17 2.50
N ALA A 8 5.45 -6.18 1.85
CA ALA A 8 4.27 -5.44 2.30
C ALA A 8 2.99 -6.10 1.77
N THR A 9 1.86 -5.82 2.42
CA THR A 9 0.52 -6.20 1.96
C THR A 9 -0.52 -5.17 2.40
N ILE A 10 -1.52 -4.93 1.56
CA ILE A 10 -2.70 -4.14 1.88
C ILE A 10 -3.88 -5.10 1.91
N GLY A 11 -4.70 -5.01 2.95
CA GLY A 11 -5.83 -5.90 3.13
C GLY A 11 -6.96 -5.27 3.92
N ALA A 12 -8.13 -5.88 3.76
CA ALA A 12 -9.32 -5.55 4.52
C ALA A 12 -9.36 -6.28 5.86
N VAL A 13 -9.79 -5.61 6.93
CA VAL A 13 -10.07 -6.28 8.22
C VAL A 13 -11.41 -7.02 8.19
N ALA A 14 -12.42 -6.42 7.59
CA ALA A 14 -13.73 -6.98 7.28
C ALA A 14 -14.14 -6.50 5.89
N GLU A 15 -15.14 -7.13 5.25
CA GLU A 15 -15.52 -6.82 3.85
C GLU A 15 -15.68 -5.30 3.63
N PRO A 16 -14.72 -4.66 2.95
CA PRO A 16 -14.88 -3.29 2.51
C PRO A 16 -15.52 -3.35 1.13
N TYR A 17 -16.22 -2.28 0.78
CA TYR A 17 -16.58 -2.11 -0.62
C TYR A 17 -15.31 -2.07 -1.49
N LEU A 18 -15.34 -2.71 -2.66
CA LEU A 18 -14.19 -2.82 -3.57
C LEU A 18 -13.51 -1.46 -3.85
N HIS A 19 -14.30 -0.39 -3.92
CA HIS A 19 -13.84 0.98 -4.17
C HIS A 19 -13.11 1.64 -2.99
N ALA A 20 -13.05 0.99 -1.82
CA ALA A 20 -12.31 1.50 -0.66
C ALA A 20 -10.81 1.19 -0.72
N PHE A 21 -10.39 0.26 -1.58
CA PHE A 21 -8.98 0.00 -1.81
C PHE A 21 -8.35 1.09 -2.68
N PRO A 22 -7.06 1.41 -2.48
CA PRO A 22 -6.28 2.14 -3.47
C PRO A 22 -6.34 1.44 -4.83
N LEU A 23 -6.52 2.21 -5.90
CA LEU A 23 -6.41 1.68 -7.25
C LEU A 23 -4.97 1.19 -7.48
N PRO A 24 -4.75 -0.06 -7.94
CA PRO A 24 -3.41 -0.58 -8.13
C PRO A 24 -2.55 0.27 -9.07
N SER A 25 -3.14 0.82 -10.14
CA SER A 25 -2.44 1.72 -11.07
C SER A 25 -1.82 2.91 -10.36
N ASP A 26 -2.58 3.54 -9.47
CA ASP A 26 -2.21 4.79 -8.82
C ASP A 26 -1.21 4.49 -7.70
N PHE A 27 -1.50 3.44 -6.91
CA PHE A 27 -0.61 3.00 -5.83
C PHE A 27 0.78 2.63 -6.33
N PHE A 28 0.89 1.83 -7.39
CA PHE A 28 2.20 1.47 -7.95
C PHE A 28 2.88 2.65 -8.65
N THR A 29 2.13 3.57 -9.25
CA THR A 29 2.70 4.81 -9.80
C THR A 29 3.37 5.64 -8.69
N GLU A 30 2.69 5.87 -7.57
CA GLU A 30 3.28 6.58 -6.44
C GLU A 30 4.44 5.80 -5.80
N LEU A 31 4.34 4.47 -5.64
CA LEU A 31 5.37 3.66 -4.99
C LEU A 31 6.66 3.52 -5.82
N LEU A 32 6.54 3.48 -7.14
CA LEU A 32 7.69 3.36 -8.06
C LEU A 32 8.38 4.71 -8.32
N SER A 33 7.78 5.81 -7.85
CA SER A 33 8.42 7.13 -7.83
C SER A 33 9.37 7.27 -6.61
N ASP A 34 9.62 8.48 -6.10
CA ASP A 34 10.50 8.72 -4.95
C ASP A 34 9.77 8.67 -3.57
N ASN A 35 8.49 8.26 -3.55
CA ASN A 35 7.76 8.11 -2.29
C ASN A 35 8.17 6.84 -1.53
N CYS A 36 8.03 6.87 -0.21
CA CYS A 36 8.00 5.65 0.60
C CYS A 36 6.62 4.98 0.60
N LEU A 37 6.57 3.75 1.08
CA LEU A 37 5.39 2.90 1.08
C LEU A 37 4.17 3.55 1.75
N VAL A 38 4.38 4.23 2.89
CA VAL A 38 3.29 4.90 3.60
C VAL A 38 2.77 6.13 2.85
N GLU A 39 3.65 6.88 2.17
CA GLU A 39 3.26 8.02 1.35
C GLU A 39 2.44 7.57 0.14
N ALA A 40 2.92 6.53 -0.58
CA ALA A 40 2.19 5.97 -1.71
C ALA A 40 0.81 5.44 -1.29
N TYR A 41 0.73 4.80 -0.12
CA TYR A 41 -0.54 4.34 0.45
C TYR A 41 -1.49 5.51 0.73
N TYR A 42 -1.09 6.50 1.54
CA TYR A 42 -1.99 7.59 1.93
C TYR A 42 -2.36 8.54 0.79
N LYS A 43 -1.50 8.73 -0.21
CA LYS A 43 -1.82 9.54 -1.39
C LYS A 43 -2.88 8.92 -2.29
N THR A 44 -2.99 7.59 -2.26
CA THR A 44 -3.88 6.83 -3.15
C THR A 44 -5.07 6.21 -2.40
N LEU A 45 -5.13 6.40 -1.08
CA LEU A 45 -6.19 5.88 -0.23
C LEU A 45 -7.48 6.70 -0.40
N PRO A 46 -8.59 6.10 -0.86
CA PRO A 46 -9.84 6.83 -1.07
C PRO A 46 -10.47 7.32 0.24
N PHE A 47 -10.31 6.55 1.32
CA PHE A 47 -10.85 6.86 2.64
C PHE A 47 -9.87 6.49 3.75
N ASN A 48 -9.64 7.41 4.68
CA ASN A 48 -8.85 7.11 5.87
C ASN A 48 -9.72 6.35 6.89
N SER A 49 -9.66 5.01 6.86
CA SER A 49 -10.45 4.10 7.68
C SER A 49 -9.57 3.01 8.29
N TRP A 50 -9.91 2.56 9.49
CA TRP A 50 -9.25 1.42 10.15
C TRP A 50 -9.53 0.09 9.44
N GLN A 51 -10.48 0.04 8.50
CA GLN A 51 -10.87 -1.20 7.83
C GLN A 51 -9.95 -1.62 6.68
N ILE A 52 -9.15 -0.69 6.12
CA ILE A 52 -8.09 -0.99 5.15
C ILE A 52 -6.76 -0.79 5.85
N ILE A 53 -5.96 -1.86 5.90
CA ILE A 53 -4.70 -1.88 6.64
C ILE A 53 -3.54 -2.18 5.70
N LEU A 54 -2.53 -1.32 5.75
CA LEU A 54 -1.19 -1.56 5.22
C LEU A 54 -0.35 -2.24 6.30
N ILE A 55 0.25 -3.39 5.98
CA ILE A 55 1.29 -4.05 6.78
C ILE A 55 2.59 -4.05 5.99
N GLY A 56 3.63 -3.40 6.52
CA GLY A 56 4.96 -3.28 5.94
C GLY A 56 5.79 -2.24 6.67
N ASP A 57 7.05 -2.06 6.26
CA ASP A 57 7.87 -0.93 6.74
C ASP A 57 7.38 0.38 6.08
N PRO A 58 6.87 1.35 6.85
CA PRO A 58 6.34 2.59 6.28
C PRO A 58 7.39 3.38 5.48
N LEU A 59 8.67 3.29 5.85
CA LEU A 59 9.77 4.00 5.20
C LEU A 59 10.39 3.22 4.03
N TYR A 60 9.85 2.05 3.69
CA TYR A 60 10.31 1.28 2.53
C TYR A 60 10.19 2.12 1.25
N LYS A 61 11.28 2.19 0.48
CA LYS A 61 11.32 2.81 -0.85
C LYS A 61 11.69 1.77 -1.90
N PHE A 62 10.97 1.73 -3.02
CA PHE A 62 11.33 0.85 -4.12
C PHE A 62 12.52 1.44 -4.88
N LYS A 63 13.71 0.85 -4.70
CA LYS A 63 14.89 1.24 -5.49
C LYS A 63 14.94 0.40 -6.76
N GLN A 64 14.78 1.04 -7.91
CA GLN A 64 15.16 0.41 -9.17
C GLN A 64 16.68 0.21 -9.17
N LYS A 65 17.14 -1.02 -9.40
CA LYS A 65 18.55 -1.25 -9.69
C LYS A 65 18.85 -0.62 -11.06
N GLN A 66 19.77 0.34 -11.08
CA GLN A 66 20.39 0.85 -12.30
C GLN A 66 21.20 -0.27 -12.97
#